data_AF-A0A286UXJ2-F1
#
_entry.id   AF-A0A286UXJ2-F1
#
_cell.length_a   1.000
_cell.length_b   1.000
_cell.length_c   1.000
_cell.angle_alpha   90.00
_cell.angle_beta   90.00
_cell.angle_gamma   90.00
#
_symmetry.space_group_name_H-M   'P 1'
#
loop_
_entity.id
_entity.type
_entity.pdbx_description
1 polymer ?
#
loop_
_entity_poly.entity_id
_entity_poly.type
_entity_poly.pdbx_seq_one_letter_code
_entity_poly.pdbx_strand_id
1 'polypeptide(L)'
;MASVSPWFFTHYGEESWNKNWIYRCDDWLFVRRWMQLIDELHFEVDIVQILSWNDYGESHYIGPIKGAQPNSEDWVDGFSHLSWLDLCSHFMKLFKPKFRAGPTSGSNLLLREWARHNYQSQHYQQQEEQQQQSRTRHHHYHHHSHHREQGRGITYEMDVDEDRIYAWGRSHPRDAVARSDSVGKPKGWQLTDDRFWVVIFAKQDAEVLLWSSSDSDSESATNDGISLHSERRRKKDVHCHHPVPRGLSTYSCQLVPGGGMHVQLSRDDVVIKQYHSSSEEFTFQKEPRKYNFNAFVGMA
;
A
#
# COMPACT_ATOMS: atom_id res chain seq x y z
N MET A 1 1.22 22.46 12.02
CA MET A 1 1.17 21.01 12.36
C MET A 1 0.38 20.30 11.27
N ALA A 2 0.84 19.14 10.81
CA ALA A 2 0.14 18.30 9.86
C ALA A 2 -0.01 16.88 10.40
N SER A 3 -0.95 16.11 9.87
CA SER A 3 -1.24 14.74 10.31
C SER A 3 -1.06 13.73 9.18
N VAL A 4 -0.54 12.56 9.51
CA VAL A 4 -0.46 11.39 8.63
C VAL A 4 -1.11 10.20 9.29
N SER A 5 -1.83 9.42 8.50
CA SER A 5 -2.49 8.18 8.92
C SER A 5 -2.30 7.12 7.83
N PRO A 6 -2.04 5.85 8.17
CA PRO A 6 -1.84 4.81 7.18
C PRO A 6 -3.15 4.32 6.55
N TRP A 7 -4.22 4.24 7.35
CA TRP A 7 -5.46 3.56 6.98
C TRP A 7 -6.65 4.17 7.72
N PHE A 8 -7.88 3.79 7.38
CA PHE A 8 -9.05 4.05 8.21
C PHE A 8 -10.16 3.05 7.86
N PHE A 9 -10.63 2.31 8.85
CA PHE A 9 -11.79 1.44 8.73
C PHE A 9 -12.42 1.22 10.10
N THR A 10 -13.76 1.22 10.14
CA THR A 10 -14.56 0.91 11.33
C THR A 10 -15.70 -0.02 10.97
N HIS A 11 -16.08 -0.92 11.89
CA HIS A 11 -17.13 -1.91 11.65
C HIS A 11 -18.05 -2.16 12.86
N TYR A 12 -18.45 -1.09 13.50
CA TYR A 12 -19.39 -1.08 14.63
C TYR A 12 -20.84 -1.04 14.13
N GLY A 13 -21.65 -2.00 14.56
CA GLY A 13 -23.09 -2.06 14.27
C GLY A 13 -23.94 -1.02 14.98
N GLU A 14 -25.20 -0.90 14.57
CA GLU A 14 -26.15 0.09 15.09
C GLU A 14 -26.36 0.00 16.61
N GLU A 15 -26.37 -1.21 17.16
CA GLU A 15 -26.52 -1.49 18.60
C GLU A 15 -25.27 -1.14 19.44
N SER A 16 -24.21 -0.63 18.81
CA SER A 16 -22.96 -0.25 19.46
C SER A 16 -22.66 1.24 19.23
N TRP A 17 -21.65 1.58 18.44
CA TRP A 17 -21.30 2.97 18.10
C TRP A 17 -21.89 3.43 16.75
N ASN A 18 -22.51 2.53 15.98
CA ASN A 18 -23.04 2.80 14.64
C ASN A 18 -21.98 3.43 13.70
N LYS A 19 -20.80 2.81 13.68
CA LYS A 19 -19.64 3.27 12.89
C LYS A 19 -19.18 2.19 11.92
N ASN A 20 -19.71 2.24 10.71
CA ASN A 20 -19.43 1.26 9.67
C ASN A 20 -19.05 1.95 8.34
N TRP A 21 -17.80 2.35 8.20
CA TRP A 21 -17.29 2.98 6.98
C TRP A 21 -15.76 2.86 6.82
N ILE A 22 -15.31 3.11 5.59
CA ILE A 22 -13.91 3.18 5.17
C ILE A 22 -13.67 4.48 4.38
N TYR A 23 -12.47 5.05 4.50
CA TYR A 23 -11.97 6.10 3.61
C TYR A 23 -11.04 5.53 2.53
N ARG A 24 -10.78 6.29 1.46
CA ARG A 24 -9.80 5.87 0.44
C ARG A 24 -8.41 5.86 1.07
N CYS A 25 -7.81 4.68 1.21
CA CYS A 25 -6.45 4.48 1.76
C CYS A 25 -5.48 3.82 0.77
N ASP A 26 -5.96 3.58 -0.45
CA ASP A 26 -5.23 2.96 -1.55
C ASP A 26 -4.24 3.90 -2.24
N ASP A 27 -3.57 3.39 -3.29
CA ASP A 27 -2.58 4.13 -4.08
C ASP A 27 -1.46 4.69 -3.21
N TRP A 28 -0.91 3.86 -2.32
CA TRP A 28 0.18 4.22 -1.41
C TRP A 28 -0.06 5.52 -0.63
N LEU A 29 -1.32 5.83 -0.27
CA LEU A 29 -1.68 7.13 0.32
C LEU A 29 -0.79 7.50 1.50
N PHE A 30 -0.46 6.54 2.37
CA PHE A 30 0.42 6.78 3.52
C PHE A 30 1.80 7.33 3.10
N VAL A 31 2.42 6.71 2.10
CA VAL A 31 3.72 7.13 1.55
C VAL A 31 3.60 8.47 0.86
N ARG A 32 2.57 8.66 0.02
CA ARG A 32 2.36 9.94 -0.68
C ARG A 32 2.20 11.11 0.28
N ARG A 33 1.51 10.91 1.41
CA ARG A 33 1.36 11.94 2.45
C ARG A 33 2.69 12.24 3.15
N TRP A 34 3.48 11.22 3.45
CA TRP A 34 4.83 11.44 3.98
C TRP A 34 5.72 12.20 3.01
N MET A 35 5.72 11.82 1.73
CA MET A 35 6.54 12.48 0.72
C MET A 35 6.07 13.92 0.47
N GLN A 36 4.78 14.19 0.47
CA GLN A 36 4.26 15.56 0.43
C GLN A 36 4.81 16.41 1.61
N LEU A 37 4.88 15.85 2.82
CA LEU A 37 5.43 16.57 3.97
C LEU A 37 6.94 16.81 3.86
N ILE A 38 7.67 15.89 3.24
CA ILE A 38 9.13 15.96 3.09
C ILE A 38 9.54 16.85 1.90
N ASP A 39 8.80 16.81 0.81
CA ASP A 39 9.19 17.48 -0.44
C ASP A 39 8.56 18.86 -0.59
N GLU A 40 7.29 19.02 -0.17
CA GLU A 40 6.51 20.24 -0.42
C GLU A 40 6.42 21.10 0.84
N LEU A 41 6.10 20.49 1.98
CA LEU A 41 5.71 21.21 3.19
C LEU A 41 6.79 21.22 4.28
N HIS A 42 8.01 20.77 3.97
CA HIS A 42 9.08 20.58 4.96
C HIS A 42 9.47 21.85 5.72
N PHE A 43 9.34 23.02 5.06
CA PHE A 43 9.60 24.32 5.68
C PHE A 43 8.35 25.00 6.26
N GLU A 44 7.16 24.43 6.02
CA GLU A 44 5.88 24.98 6.47
C GLU A 44 5.30 24.23 7.68
N VAL A 45 5.79 23.01 7.92
CA VAL A 45 5.31 22.12 8.98
C VAL A 45 6.45 21.86 9.96
N ASP A 46 6.31 22.34 11.20
CA ASP A 46 7.30 22.05 12.26
C ASP A 46 7.05 20.71 12.97
N ILE A 47 5.80 20.23 12.94
CA ILE A 47 5.33 19.06 13.69
C ILE A 47 4.43 18.22 12.81
N VAL A 48 4.75 16.93 12.72
CA VAL A 48 3.91 15.90 12.12
C VAL A 48 3.32 15.02 13.22
N GLN A 49 2.00 14.85 13.20
CA GLN A 49 1.27 13.95 14.08
C GLN A 49 0.94 12.65 13.34
N ILE A 50 1.34 11.52 13.90
CA ILE A 50 0.92 10.21 13.38
C ILE A 50 -0.38 9.82 14.08
N LEU A 51 -1.41 9.60 13.28
CA LEU A 51 -2.73 9.15 13.73
C LEU A 51 -2.85 7.67 13.37
N SER A 52 -2.81 6.75 14.34
CA SER A 52 -2.59 6.94 15.78
C SER A 52 -1.69 5.86 16.36
N TRP A 53 -1.36 5.97 17.65
CA TRP A 53 -0.61 4.90 18.31
C TRP A 53 -1.43 3.63 18.48
N ASN A 54 -2.70 3.72 18.91
CA ASN A 54 -3.46 2.57 19.40
C ASN A 54 -4.98 2.71 19.23
N ASP A 55 -5.45 3.49 18.26
CA ASP A 55 -6.89 3.46 17.91
C ASP A 55 -7.19 2.23 17.05
N TYR A 56 -7.40 1.11 17.73
CA TYR A 56 -7.62 -0.18 17.11
C TYR A 56 -8.95 -0.23 16.35
N GLY A 57 -10.01 0.31 16.94
CA GLY A 57 -11.36 0.31 16.37
C GLY A 57 -11.46 1.06 15.04
N GLU A 58 -10.64 2.09 14.84
CA GLU A 58 -10.56 2.87 13.59
C GLU A 58 -9.47 2.40 12.62
N SER A 59 -8.78 1.30 12.93
CA SER A 59 -7.82 0.63 12.04
C SER A 59 -6.61 1.46 11.60
N HIS A 60 -6.34 2.59 12.27
CA HIS A 60 -5.21 3.48 11.92
C HIS A 60 -4.09 3.47 12.94
N TYR A 61 -4.12 2.53 13.87
CA TYR A 61 -3.03 2.28 14.82
C TYR A 61 -1.75 1.85 14.10
N ILE A 62 -0.60 2.21 14.67
CA ILE A 62 0.72 1.69 14.26
C ILE A 62 1.47 1.05 15.43
N GLY A 63 0.98 1.20 16.66
CA GLY A 63 1.54 0.57 17.85
C GLY A 63 1.19 -0.90 17.96
N PRO A 64 1.88 -1.64 18.86
CA PRO A 64 1.54 -3.03 19.12
C PRO A 64 0.13 -3.15 19.69
N ILE A 65 -0.62 -4.18 19.28
CA ILE A 65 -1.96 -4.47 19.80
C ILE A 65 -1.83 -4.92 21.26
N LYS A 66 -2.25 -4.06 22.20
CA LYS A 66 -2.16 -4.28 23.65
C LYS A 66 -3.32 -3.60 24.35
N GLY A 67 -3.81 -4.21 25.42
CA GLY A 67 -4.87 -3.64 26.24
C GLY A 67 -6.24 -3.78 25.59
N ALA A 68 -7.12 -2.81 25.85
CA ALA A 68 -8.51 -2.86 25.40
C ALA A 68 -8.63 -2.48 23.92
N GLN A 69 -9.40 -3.28 23.17
CA GLN A 69 -9.78 -3.03 21.78
C GLN A 69 -11.31 -3.13 21.64
N PRO A 70 -12.07 -2.21 22.26
CA PRO A 70 -13.49 -2.40 22.57
C PRO A 70 -14.32 -2.85 21.36
N ASN A 71 -14.67 -4.13 21.35
CA ASN A 71 -15.47 -4.80 20.30
C ASN A 71 -14.90 -4.64 18.87
N SER A 72 -13.58 -4.53 18.73
CA SER A 72 -12.88 -4.47 17.44
C SER A 72 -12.05 -5.71 17.12
N GLU A 73 -12.07 -6.73 17.99
CA GLU A 73 -11.37 -8.01 17.85
C GLU A 73 -11.52 -8.60 16.44
N ASP A 74 -12.75 -8.57 15.89
CA ASP A 74 -13.11 -9.17 14.61
C ASP A 74 -12.34 -8.61 13.39
N TRP A 75 -11.84 -7.37 13.47
CA TRP A 75 -11.06 -6.75 12.39
C TRP A 75 -9.65 -6.32 12.77
N VAL A 76 -9.27 -6.47 14.04
CA VAL A 76 -7.96 -6.10 14.58
C VAL A 76 -7.09 -7.32 14.82
N ASP A 77 -7.65 -8.43 15.29
CA ASP A 77 -6.87 -9.63 15.60
C ASP A 77 -6.26 -10.22 14.33
N GLY A 78 -4.94 -10.42 14.35
CA GLY A 78 -4.16 -10.87 13.18
C GLY A 78 -3.71 -9.74 12.24
N PHE A 79 -4.13 -8.50 12.46
CA PHE A 79 -3.80 -7.34 11.61
C PHE A 79 -2.77 -6.44 12.30
N SER A 80 -1.56 -6.96 12.53
CA SER A 80 -0.47 -6.15 13.10
C SER A 80 -0.04 -5.06 12.12
N HIS A 81 0.05 -3.81 12.59
CA HIS A 81 0.53 -2.66 11.81
C HIS A 81 1.96 -2.26 12.14
N LEU A 82 2.73 -3.11 12.85
CA LEU A 82 4.12 -2.81 13.22
C LEU A 82 5.04 -2.60 12.01
N SER A 83 4.74 -3.26 10.89
CA SER A 83 5.42 -3.04 9.62
C SER A 83 5.26 -1.59 9.12
N TRP A 84 4.10 -0.95 9.37
CA TRP A 84 3.92 0.48 9.09
C TRP A 84 4.63 1.38 10.10
N LEU A 85 4.77 0.98 11.37
CA LEU A 85 5.61 1.71 12.32
C LEU A 85 7.08 1.71 11.89
N ASP A 86 7.59 0.56 11.42
CA ASP A 86 8.95 0.46 10.88
C ASP A 86 9.12 1.31 9.62
N LEU A 87 8.18 1.21 8.66
CA LEU A 87 8.14 2.07 7.47
C LEU A 87 8.15 3.56 7.83
N CYS A 88 7.30 3.96 8.78
CA CYS A 88 7.17 5.32 9.25
C CYS A 88 8.49 5.87 9.84
N SER A 89 9.30 5.00 10.45
CA SER A 89 10.60 5.40 11.03
C SER A 89 11.57 5.96 9.99
N HIS A 90 11.50 5.52 8.73
CA HIS A 90 12.32 6.04 7.64
C HIS A 90 11.93 7.47 7.29
N PHE A 91 10.64 7.73 7.11
CA PHE A 91 10.14 9.08 6.81
C PHE A 91 10.37 10.06 7.95
N MET A 92 10.25 9.60 9.21
CA MET A 92 10.59 10.40 10.38
C MET A 92 12.08 10.81 10.41
N LYS A 93 12.99 9.97 9.91
CA LYS A 93 14.41 10.32 9.78
C LYS A 93 14.61 11.38 8.71
N LEU A 94 13.97 11.23 7.55
CA LEU A 94 14.03 12.19 6.43
C LEU A 94 13.46 13.56 6.81
N PHE A 95 12.35 13.60 7.54
CA PHE A 95 11.74 14.86 7.98
C PHE A 95 12.61 15.62 9.01
N LYS A 96 13.42 14.91 9.82
CA LYS A 96 14.18 15.52 10.92
C LYS A 96 15.31 16.45 10.45
N PRO A 97 15.59 17.51 11.23
CA PRO A 97 16.52 18.55 10.84
C PRO A 97 18.01 18.16 10.72
N LYS A 98 18.45 16.95 11.05
CA LYS A 98 19.86 16.54 10.82
C LYS A 98 20.20 16.35 9.33
N PHE A 99 19.18 16.28 8.46
CA PHE A 99 19.32 16.44 7.00
C PHE A 99 19.30 17.92 6.55
N ARG A 100 19.30 18.91 7.47
CA ARG A 100 19.50 20.36 7.19
C ARG A 100 20.97 20.72 6.95
N ALA A 101 21.75 19.88 6.26
CA ALA A 101 23.07 20.35 5.81
C ALA A 101 22.83 21.57 4.91
N GLY A 102 23.45 22.70 5.28
CA GLY A 102 23.32 23.98 4.60
C GLY A 102 23.77 23.94 3.13
N PRO A 103 23.65 25.07 2.41
CA PRO A 103 23.69 25.11 0.96
C PRO A 103 25.07 24.71 0.42
N THR A 104 25.18 23.50 -0.12
CA THR A 104 26.20 23.18 -1.14
C THR A 104 25.53 23.18 -2.50
N SER A 105 25.98 24.13 -3.32
CA SER A 105 25.64 24.44 -4.71
C SER A 105 25.21 23.24 -5.57
N GLY A 106 24.11 23.39 -6.32
CA GLY A 106 23.72 22.51 -7.44
C GLY A 106 22.49 21.62 -7.23
N SER A 107 22.40 20.91 -6.10
CA SER A 107 21.37 19.86 -5.90
C SER A 107 19.96 20.39 -5.58
N ASN A 108 19.86 21.55 -4.92
CA ASN A 108 18.57 22.13 -4.52
C ASN A 108 17.74 22.73 -5.68
N LEU A 109 18.37 23.05 -6.82
CA LEU A 109 17.64 23.53 -8.00
C LEU A 109 16.94 22.38 -8.72
N LEU A 110 17.62 21.24 -8.85
CA LEU A 110 17.07 20.05 -9.50
C LEU A 110 15.90 19.45 -8.70
N LEU A 111 15.99 19.36 -7.37
CA LEU A 111 14.88 18.89 -6.53
C LEU A 111 13.65 19.82 -6.63
N ARG A 112 13.88 21.15 -6.64
CA ARG A 112 12.82 22.17 -6.75
C ARG A 112 12.19 22.27 -8.14
N GLU A 113 12.95 21.97 -9.20
CA GLU A 113 12.44 21.97 -10.59
C GLU A 113 11.74 20.65 -10.91
N TRP A 114 12.24 19.52 -10.39
CA TRP A 114 11.59 18.21 -10.44
C TRP A 114 10.25 18.20 -9.70
N ALA A 115 10.18 18.74 -8.47
CA ALA A 115 8.94 18.85 -7.70
C ALA A 115 7.89 19.70 -8.45
N ARG A 116 8.31 20.79 -9.10
CA ARG A 116 7.43 21.63 -9.95
C ARG A 116 6.92 20.90 -11.20
N HIS A 117 7.73 20.05 -11.83
CA HIS A 117 7.31 19.30 -13.03
C HIS A 117 6.32 18.19 -12.69
N ASN A 118 6.54 17.46 -11.59
CA ASN A 118 5.64 16.38 -11.17
C ASN A 118 4.30 16.89 -10.61
N TYR A 119 4.29 18.10 -10.03
CA TYR A 119 3.08 18.80 -9.59
C TYR A 119 2.07 19.03 -10.73
N GLN A 120 2.54 19.42 -11.92
CA GLN A 120 1.65 19.67 -13.06
C GLN A 120 0.99 18.38 -13.56
N SER A 121 1.71 17.25 -13.54
CA SER A 121 1.17 15.96 -13.97
C SER A 121 0.12 15.41 -13.00
N GLN A 122 0.32 15.58 -11.68
CA GLN A 122 -0.62 15.09 -10.65
C GLN A 122 -1.90 15.92 -10.56
N HIS A 123 -1.80 17.26 -10.69
CA HIS A 123 -3.00 18.11 -10.75
C HIS A 123 -3.82 17.88 -12.01
N TYR A 124 -3.18 17.58 -13.13
CA TYR A 124 -3.86 17.23 -14.37
C TYR A 124 -4.64 15.92 -14.22
N GLN A 125 -4.03 14.89 -13.65
CA GLN A 125 -4.67 13.58 -13.43
C GLN A 125 -5.87 13.65 -12.46
N GLN A 126 -5.74 14.38 -11.34
CA GLN A 126 -6.86 14.55 -10.40
C GLN A 126 -8.02 15.36 -11.01
N GLN A 127 -7.73 16.34 -11.87
CA GLN A 127 -8.76 17.09 -12.58
C GLN A 127 -9.45 16.27 -13.68
N GLU A 128 -8.69 15.45 -14.41
CA GLU A 128 -9.26 14.53 -15.40
C GLU A 128 -10.13 13.45 -14.74
N GLU A 129 -9.70 12.85 -13.63
CA GLU A 129 -10.49 11.85 -12.89
C GLU A 129 -11.78 12.45 -12.30
N GLN A 130 -11.72 13.67 -11.74
CA GLN A 130 -12.91 14.37 -11.26
C GLN A 130 -13.87 14.73 -12.41
N GLN A 131 -13.33 15.06 -13.59
CA GLN A 131 -14.13 15.28 -14.80
C GLN A 131 -14.70 13.98 -15.38
N GLN A 132 -14.00 12.86 -15.26
CA GLN A 132 -14.49 11.54 -15.71
C GLN A 132 -15.60 11.02 -14.79
N GLN A 133 -15.47 11.24 -13.47
CA GLN A 133 -16.50 10.93 -12.47
C GLN A 133 -17.74 11.83 -12.60
N SER A 134 -17.59 13.08 -13.05
CA SER A 134 -18.73 13.95 -13.36
C SER A 134 -19.41 13.58 -14.68
N ARG A 135 -18.66 13.15 -15.70
CA ARG A 135 -19.17 12.68 -16.99
C ARG A 135 -19.91 11.34 -16.91
N THR A 136 -19.46 10.41 -16.07
CA THR A 136 -20.11 9.11 -15.84
C THR A 136 -21.43 9.22 -15.06
N ARG A 137 -21.71 10.36 -14.41
CA ARG A 137 -23.04 10.66 -13.83
C ARG A 137 -24.09 11.06 -14.87
N HIS A 138 -23.72 11.26 -16.14
CA HIS A 138 -24.66 11.76 -17.14
C HIS A 138 -25.02 10.85 -18.31
N HIS A 139 -24.30 9.75 -18.61
CA HIS A 139 -24.71 8.86 -19.70
C HIS A 139 -24.64 7.38 -19.32
N HIS A 140 -25.79 6.71 -19.42
CA HIS A 140 -25.91 5.25 -19.48
C HIS A 140 -25.50 4.76 -20.89
N TYR A 141 -24.82 3.60 -20.92
CA TYR A 141 -24.45 2.78 -22.09
C TYR A 141 -23.50 3.38 -23.16
N HIS A 142 -22.23 2.96 -23.13
CA HIS A 142 -21.67 2.08 -24.17
C HIS A 142 -20.26 1.56 -23.79
N HIS A 143 -19.97 0.35 -24.29
CA HIS A 143 -18.69 -0.38 -24.32
C HIS A 143 -17.42 0.43 -24.00
N HIS A 144 -16.74 0.08 -22.91
CA HIS A 144 -15.36 0.51 -22.67
C HIS A 144 -14.37 -0.59 -23.04
N SER A 145 -13.49 -0.23 -23.96
CA SER A 145 -12.23 -0.90 -24.30
C SER A 145 -11.29 -0.89 -23.09
N HIS A 146 -10.58 -2.00 -22.90
CA HIS A 146 -9.50 -2.14 -21.92
C HIS A 146 -8.34 -1.18 -22.27
N HIS A 147 -8.30 -0.02 -21.61
CA HIS A 147 -7.06 0.73 -21.46
C HIS A 147 -6.28 0.18 -20.27
N ARG A 148 -5.08 -0.31 -20.56
CA ARG A 148 -4.15 -0.94 -19.64
C ARG A 148 -3.35 0.16 -18.93
N GLU A 149 -3.86 0.69 -17.83
CA GLU A 149 -3.04 1.49 -16.91
C GLU A 149 -2.04 0.55 -16.22
N GLN A 150 -0.82 0.52 -16.75
CA GLN A 150 0.32 -0.11 -16.10
C GLN A 150 0.79 0.85 -15.01
N GLY A 151 0.62 0.46 -13.74
CA GLY A 151 1.05 1.23 -12.58
C GLY A 151 2.55 1.56 -12.66
N ARG A 152 2.87 2.83 -12.93
CA ARG A 152 4.22 3.35 -12.79
C ARG A 152 4.39 3.82 -11.35
N GLY A 153 5.25 3.14 -10.61
CA GLY A 153 5.65 3.53 -9.26
C GLY A 153 6.31 4.91 -9.21
N ILE A 154 6.24 5.56 -8.05
CA ILE A 154 6.99 6.77 -7.76
C ILE A 154 8.38 6.34 -7.26
N THR A 155 9.46 6.96 -7.74
CA THR A 155 10.82 6.69 -7.28
C THR A 155 11.47 7.92 -6.66
N TYR A 156 12.17 7.76 -5.54
CA TYR A 156 12.93 8.81 -4.86
C TYR A 156 14.35 8.35 -4.58
N GLU A 157 15.34 9.09 -5.07
CA GLU A 157 16.74 8.82 -4.77
C GLU A 157 17.03 9.19 -3.31
N MET A 158 17.38 8.20 -2.50
CA MET A 158 17.74 8.37 -1.10
C MET A 158 18.84 7.39 -0.72
N ASP A 159 19.63 7.74 0.30
CA ASP A 159 20.61 6.81 0.87
C ASP A 159 19.88 5.71 1.64
N VAL A 160 19.88 4.52 1.05
CA VAL A 160 19.30 3.29 1.59
C VAL A 160 20.45 2.39 2.01
N ASP A 161 20.52 2.07 3.30
CA ASP A 161 21.59 1.22 3.85
C ASP A 161 21.30 -0.28 3.67
N GLU A 162 20.02 -0.64 3.55
CA GLU A 162 19.51 -2.01 3.52
C GLU A 162 18.28 -2.14 2.62
N ASP A 163 18.21 -3.22 1.85
CA ASP A 163 17.04 -3.56 1.05
C ASP A 163 15.85 -3.97 1.94
N ARG A 164 14.72 -3.30 1.76
CA ARG A 164 13.49 -3.54 2.53
C ARG A 164 12.27 -3.59 1.64
N ILE A 165 11.37 -4.52 1.93
CA ILE A 165 10.07 -4.67 1.28
C ILE A 165 8.99 -4.46 2.34
N TYR A 166 7.99 -3.65 2.02
CA TYR A 166 6.73 -3.57 2.77
C TYR A 166 5.59 -3.88 1.82
N ALA A 167 4.65 -4.70 2.25
CA ALA A 167 3.47 -5.06 1.48
C ALA A 167 2.22 -5.00 2.34
N TRP A 168 1.12 -4.46 1.81
CA TRP A 168 -0.16 -4.48 2.50
C TRP A 168 -1.34 -4.61 1.56
N GLY A 169 -2.42 -5.16 2.10
CA GLY A 169 -3.67 -5.34 1.38
C GLY A 169 -4.80 -5.71 2.31
N ARG A 170 -6.03 -5.45 1.87
CA ARG A 170 -7.25 -5.90 2.55
C ARG A 170 -7.50 -7.39 2.29
N SER A 171 -8.14 -8.06 3.23
CA SER A 171 -8.23 -9.52 3.29
C SER A 171 -9.29 -10.17 2.40
N HIS A 172 -10.11 -9.41 1.67
CA HIS A 172 -11.14 -9.97 0.80
C HIS A 172 -11.53 -9.02 -0.35
N PRO A 173 -12.19 -9.48 -1.43
CA PRO A 173 -12.71 -8.60 -2.47
C PRO A 173 -13.68 -7.55 -1.94
N ARG A 174 -13.68 -6.33 -2.49
CA ARG A 174 -14.51 -5.21 -2.01
C ARG A 174 -15.99 -5.52 -2.24
N ASP A 175 -16.22 -6.25 -3.32
CA ASP A 175 -17.51 -6.72 -3.78
C ASP A 175 -17.93 -8.04 -3.11
N ALA A 176 -17.11 -8.63 -2.24
CA ALA A 176 -17.45 -9.87 -1.53
C ALA A 176 -18.74 -9.69 -0.69
N VAL A 177 -19.39 -10.82 -0.39
CA VAL A 177 -20.61 -10.87 0.41
C VAL A 177 -20.35 -11.69 1.67
N ALA A 178 -20.25 -11.01 2.81
CA ALA A 178 -20.12 -11.64 4.12
C ALA A 178 -21.51 -12.04 4.64
N ARG A 179 -21.94 -13.28 4.35
CA ARG A 179 -23.32 -13.74 4.64
C ARG A 179 -23.62 -13.90 6.14
N SER A 180 -22.58 -14.03 6.96
CA SER A 180 -22.72 -14.21 8.42
C SER A 180 -22.56 -12.90 9.20
N ASP A 181 -22.42 -11.79 8.49
CA ASP A 181 -22.22 -10.47 9.06
C ASP A 181 -23.56 -9.77 9.32
N SER A 182 -23.80 -9.37 10.57
CA SER A 182 -25.03 -8.68 10.97
C SER A 182 -24.95 -7.16 10.88
N VAL A 183 -23.76 -6.58 10.71
CA VAL A 183 -23.52 -5.13 10.62
C VAL A 183 -23.71 -4.64 9.18
N GLY A 184 -23.37 -5.49 8.22
CA GLY A 184 -23.51 -5.21 6.79
C GLY A 184 -22.31 -4.45 6.20
N LYS A 185 -22.30 -4.30 4.88
CA LYS A 185 -21.13 -3.77 4.15
C LYS A 185 -20.86 -2.30 4.54
N PRO A 186 -19.61 -1.92 4.87
CA PRO A 186 -19.26 -0.55 5.27
C PRO A 186 -19.54 0.48 4.19
N LYS A 187 -19.97 1.69 4.58
CA LYS A 187 -20.04 2.81 3.63
C LYS A 187 -18.65 3.10 3.06
N GLY A 188 -18.58 3.43 1.77
CA GLY A 188 -17.30 3.73 1.09
C GLY A 188 -16.51 2.51 0.62
N TRP A 189 -17.05 1.28 0.74
CA TRP A 189 -16.39 0.05 0.30
C TRP A 189 -15.89 0.08 -1.17
N GLN A 190 -16.57 0.84 -2.03
CA GLN A 190 -16.21 1.02 -3.45
C GLN A 190 -14.93 1.83 -3.66
N LEU A 191 -14.45 2.56 -2.64
CA LEU A 191 -13.27 3.41 -2.72
C LEU A 191 -11.95 2.62 -2.69
N THR A 192 -12.03 1.29 -2.60
CA THR A 192 -10.86 0.41 -2.52
C THR A 192 -10.73 -0.44 -3.77
N ASP A 193 -9.51 -0.89 -4.05
CA ASP A 193 -9.14 -1.77 -5.14
C ASP A 193 -8.70 -3.13 -4.61
N ASP A 194 -8.86 -4.14 -5.46
CA ASP A 194 -8.52 -5.54 -5.17
C ASP A 194 -7.03 -5.79 -5.38
N ARG A 195 -6.18 -4.97 -4.78
CA ARG A 195 -4.72 -4.98 -4.96
C ARG A 195 -4.00 -5.06 -3.62
N PHE A 196 -2.75 -5.51 -3.67
CA PHE A 196 -1.80 -5.22 -2.62
C PHE A 196 -0.80 -4.17 -3.08
N TRP A 197 -0.39 -3.34 -2.12
CA TRP A 197 0.49 -2.19 -2.30
C TRP A 197 1.85 -2.54 -1.71
N VAL A 198 2.90 -2.18 -2.44
CA VAL A 198 4.29 -2.49 -2.10
C VAL A 198 5.12 -1.22 -2.07
N VAL A 199 5.99 -1.12 -1.07
CA VAL A 199 7.05 -0.11 -0.97
C VAL A 199 8.37 -0.83 -0.85
N ILE A 200 9.35 -0.41 -1.65
CA ILE A 200 10.68 -0.97 -1.66
C ILE A 200 11.67 0.14 -1.35
N PHE A 201 12.55 -0.10 -0.39
CA PHE A 201 13.80 0.65 -0.25
C PHE A 201 14.89 -0.20 -0.86
N ALA A 202 15.50 0.25 -1.95
CA ALA A 202 16.55 -0.47 -2.67
C ALA A 202 17.90 0.24 -2.49
N LYS A 203 18.91 -0.49 -1.99
CA LYS A 203 20.28 0.00 -1.81
C LYS A 203 20.97 0.36 -3.14
N GLN A 204 20.65 -0.39 -4.18
CA GLN A 204 21.13 -0.23 -5.56
C GLN A 204 20.00 -0.60 -6.52
N ASP A 205 20.17 -0.25 -7.79
CA ASP A 205 19.29 -0.69 -8.86
C ASP A 205 19.07 -2.21 -8.79
N ALA A 206 17.83 -2.63 -9.03
CA ALA A 206 17.34 -3.99 -8.89
C ALA A 206 16.13 -4.20 -9.80
N GLU A 207 15.57 -5.40 -9.76
CA GLU A 207 14.30 -5.74 -10.41
C GLU A 207 13.35 -6.38 -9.40
N VAL A 208 12.06 -6.09 -9.52
CA VAL A 208 11.02 -6.68 -8.66
C VAL A 208 10.07 -7.55 -9.49
N LEU A 209 9.73 -8.71 -8.94
CA LEU A 209 8.61 -9.54 -9.37
C LEU A 209 7.55 -9.55 -8.27
N LEU A 210 6.29 -9.27 -8.63
CA LEU A 210 5.15 -9.33 -7.71
C LEU A 210 4.08 -10.25 -8.26
N TRP A 211 3.44 -11.03 -7.39
CA TRP A 211 2.31 -11.88 -7.76
C TRP A 211 1.39 -12.20 -6.57
N SER A 212 0.23 -12.77 -6.90
CA SER A 212 -0.72 -13.34 -5.94
C SER A 212 -1.09 -14.76 -6.38
N SER A 213 -0.87 -15.74 -5.50
CA SER A 213 -1.11 -17.16 -5.75
C SER A 213 -1.49 -17.87 -4.46
N SER A 214 -2.16 -19.03 -4.55
CA SER A 214 -2.41 -19.88 -3.39
C SER A 214 -1.14 -20.59 -2.94
N ASP A 215 -0.98 -20.90 -1.65
CA ASP A 215 0.19 -21.67 -1.14
C ASP A 215 0.29 -23.07 -1.78
N SER A 216 -0.83 -23.65 -2.23
CA SER A 216 -0.81 -24.90 -3.01
C SER A 216 -0.18 -24.76 -4.41
N ASP A 217 -0.07 -23.53 -4.93
CA ASP A 217 0.62 -23.24 -6.18
C ASP A 217 2.09 -22.81 -5.96
N SER A 218 2.47 -22.50 -4.70
CA SER A 218 3.82 -22.03 -4.35
C SER A 218 4.84 -23.16 -4.15
N GLU A 219 4.46 -24.43 -4.28
CA GLU A 219 5.41 -25.57 -4.22
C GLU A 219 6.46 -25.58 -5.35
N SER A 220 6.39 -24.65 -6.31
CA SER A 220 7.48 -24.39 -7.27
C SER A 220 8.34 -23.15 -6.95
N ALA A 221 8.02 -22.37 -5.92
CA ALA A 221 8.86 -21.30 -5.40
C ALA A 221 9.70 -21.87 -4.25
N THR A 222 10.75 -22.61 -4.60
CA THR A 222 11.80 -23.00 -3.66
C THR A 222 12.42 -21.74 -3.02
N ASN A 223 13.12 -21.89 -1.89
CA ASN A 223 13.93 -20.80 -1.27
C ASN A 223 14.91 -20.11 -2.24
N ASP A 224 15.13 -20.68 -3.43
CA ASP A 224 15.97 -20.15 -4.51
C ASP A 224 15.26 -19.15 -5.46
N GLY A 225 13.98 -18.83 -5.21
CA GLY A 225 13.23 -17.82 -5.97
C GLY A 225 12.69 -18.29 -7.32
N ILE A 226 11.77 -17.50 -7.88
CA ILE A 226 11.29 -17.70 -9.26
C ILE A 226 12.30 -17.04 -10.20
N SER A 227 12.86 -17.81 -11.13
CA SER A 227 13.71 -17.25 -12.20
C SER A 227 12.90 -16.28 -13.04
N LEU A 228 13.39 -15.05 -13.19
CA LEU A 228 12.75 -13.99 -13.98
C LEU A 228 12.52 -14.39 -15.45
N HIS A 229 13.27 -15.37 -15.96
CA HIS A 229 13.15 -15.89 -17.31
C HIS A 229 12.23 -17.12 -17.46
N SER A 230 11.68 -17.67 -16.37
CA SER A 230 10.71 -18.77 -16.46
C SER A 230 9.28 -18.25 -16.68
N GLU A 231 9.03 -17.51 -17.76
CA GLU A 231 7.68 -17.10 -18.19
C GLU A 231 6.82 -18.26 -18.71
N ARG A 232 6.99 -19.49 -18.19
CA ARG A 232 6.12 -20.61 -18.55
C ARG A 232 4.79 -20.53 -17.79
N ARG A 233 3.96 -19.58 -18.26
CA ARG A 233 2.49 -19.59 -18.34
C ARG A 233 1.77 -20.57 -17.40
N ARG A 234 1.58 -20.16 -16.14
CA ARG A 234 0.36 -20.53 -15.41
C ARG A 234 -0.69 -19.44 -15.67
N LYS A 235 -1.75 -19.80 -16.39
CA LYS A 235 -2.79 -18.89 -16.92
C LYS A 235 -3.63 -18.15 -15.85
N LYS A 236 -3.34 -18.33 -14.56
CA LYS A 236 -4.14 -17.81 -13.43
C LYS A 236 -3.40 -16.81 -12.55
N ASP A 237 -2.08 -16.71 -12.65
CA ASP A 237 -1.27 -15.91 -11.74
C ASP A 237 -0.95 -14.54 -12.37
N VAL A 238 -1.37 -13.47 -11.70
CA VAL A 238 -1.04 -12.11 -12.13
C VAL A 238 0.39 -11.82 -11.70
N HIS A 239 1.31 -11.78 -12.65
CA HIS A 239 2.71 -11.40 -12.42
C HIS A 239 2.96 -10.00 -12.96
N CYS A 240 3.66 -9.17 -12.20
CA CYS A 240 4.22 -7.92 -12.70
C CYS A 240 5.72 -7.83 -12.38
N HIS A 241 6.50 -7.51 -13.42
CA HIS A 241 7.94 -7.33 -13.35
C HIS A 241 8.28 -5.87 -13.66
N HIS A 242 9.13 -5.27 -12.83
CA HIS A 242 9.49 -3.86 -12.96
C HIS A 242 10.94 -3.61 -12.55
N PRO A 243 11.64 -2.66 -13.21
CA PRO A 243 12.89 -2.14 -12.69
C PRO A 243 12.64 -1.36 -11.40
N VAL A 244 13.59 -1.46 -10.46
CA VAL A 244 13.62 -0.79 -9.17
C VAL A 244 14.91 0.01 -9.08
N PRO A 245 14.89 1.33 -9.33
CA PRO A 245 16.07 2.15 -9.12
C PRO A 245 16.47 2.18 -7.64
N ARG A 246 17.73 2.50 -7.36
CA ARG A 246 18.16 2.84 -6.00
C ARG A 246 17.24 3.88 -5.35
N GLY A 247 16.92 3.69 -4.08
CA GLY A 247 16.10 4.60 -3.28
C GLY A 247 14.75 3.99 -2.91
N LEU A 248 13.71 4.82 -2.82
CA LEU A 248 12.34 4.36 -2.53
C LEU A 248 11.55 4.19 -3.82
N SER A 249 10.87 3.07 -4.00
CA SER A 249 9.94 2.82 -5.10
C SER A 249 8.62 2.20 -4.63
N THR A 250 7.52 2.48 -5.33
CA THR A 250 6.18 1.96 -4.98
C THR A 250 5.59 1.08 -6.09
N TYR A 251 5.11 -0.12 -5.78
CA TYR A 251 4.52 -1.05 -6.77
C TYR A 251 3.23 -1.68 -6.25
N SER A 252 2.41 -2.22 -7.14
CA SER A 252 1.17 -2.89 -6.74
C SER A 252 0.82 -4.01 -7.69
N CYS A 253 0.17 -5.03 -7.16
CA CYS A 253 -0.27 -6.19 -7.91
C CYS A 253 -1.71 -6.57 -7.53
N GLN A 254 -2.43 -7.13 -8.48
CA GLN A 254 -3.80 -7.59 -8.29
C GLN A 254 -3.81 -8.79 -7.33
N LEU A 255 -4.65 -8.74 -6.32
CA LEU A 255 -4.91 -9.89 -5.45
C LEU A 255 -5.85 -10.87 -6.14
N VAL A 256 -5.53 -12.17 -6.04
CA VAL A 256 -6.34 -13.26 -6.58
C VAL A 256 -7.05 -13.97 -5.41
N PRO A 257 -8.37 -14.20 -5.47
CA PRO A 257 -9.10 -14.87 -4.39
C PRO A 257 -8.49 -16.25 -4.06
N GLY A 258 -8.20 -16.47 -2.78
CA GLY A 258 -7.49 -17.64 -2.26
C GLY A 258 -5.96 -17.52 -2.28
N GLY A 259 -5.41 -16.40 -2.76
CA GLY A 259 -3.97 -16.18 -2.85
C GLY A 259 -3.39 -15.27 -1.76
N GLY A 260 -2.07 -15.32 -1.61
CA GLY A 260 -1.27 -14.43 -0.77
C GLY A 260 -0.69 -13.23 -1.52
N MET A 261 0.19 -12.50 -0.83
CA MET A 261 1.02 -11.43 -1.38
C MET A 261 2.47 -11.90 -1.50
N HIS A 262 3.04 -11.78 -2.68
CA HIS A 262 4.42 -12.19 -2.93
C HIS A 262 5.20 -11.10 -3.66
N VAL A 263 6.40 -10.83 -3.17
CA VAL A 263 7.34 -9.85 -3.72
C VAL A 263 8.73 -10.45 -3.68
N GLN A 264 9.42 -10.44 -4.81
CA GLN A 264 10.81 -10.87 -4.94
C GLN A 264 11.61 -9.73 -5.55
N LEU A 265 12.70 -9.35 -4.88
CA LEU A 265 13.66 -8.37 -5.36
C LEU A 265 14.95 -9.10 -5.76
N SER A 266 15.44 -8.81 -6.96
CA SER A 266 16.60 -9.46 -7.56
C SER A 266 17.62 -8.45 -8.10
N ARG A 267 18.90 -8.81 -8.10
CA ARG A 267 19.98 -8.11 -8.80
C ARG A 267 20.79 -9.13 -9.57
N ASP A 268 21.03 -8.87 -10.86
CA ASP A 268 21.75 -9.79 -11.75
C ASP A 268 21.20 -11.24 -11.66
N ASP A 269 19.88 -11.37 -11.72
CA ASP A 269 19.12 -12.63 -11.57
C ASP A 269 19.24 -13.35 -10.20
N VAL A 270 19.96 -12.78 -9.25
CA VAL A 270 20.06 -13.32 -7.88
C VAL A 270 19.00 -12.68 -6.99
N VAL A 271 18.19 -13.49 -6.31
CA VAL A 271 17.24 -12.99 -5.30
C VAL A 271 18.01 -12.45 -4.11
N ILE A 272 17.81 -11.15 -3.83
CA ILE A 272 18.46 -10.45 -2.72
C ILE A 272 17.52 -10.26 -1.54
N LYS A 273 16.21 -10.24 -1.79
CA LYS A 273 15.18 -10.06 -0.76
C LYS A 273 13.85 -10.61 -1.26
N GLN A 274 13.06 -11.18 -0.37
CA GLN A 274 11.71 -11.64 -0.70
C GLN A 274 10.76 -11.49 0.48
N TYR A 275 9.50 -11.25 0.18
CA TYR A 275 8.40 -11.27 1.11
C TYR A 275 7.29 -12.18 0.57
N HIS A 276 6.87 -13.14 1.39
CA HIS A 276 5.73 -14.00 1.13
C HIS A 276 4.84 -14.01 2.37
N SER A 277 3.56 -13.66 2.21
CA SER A 277 2.60 -13.91 3.28
C SER A 277 2.35 -15.40 3.42
N SER A 278 2.46 -15.94 4.64
CA SER A 278 1.99 -17.30 4.93
C SER A 278 0.47 -17.37 4.85
N SER A 279 -0.11 -18.48 4.38
CA SER A 279 -1.56 -18.71 4.44
C SER A 279 -2.14 -18.68 5.86
N GLU A 280 -1.33 -18.93 6.89
CA GLU A 280 -1.74 -18.78 8.29
C GLU A 280 -1.88 -17.31 8.69
N GLU A 281 -1.12 -16.42 8.06
CA GLU A 281 -1.09 -14.98 8.37
C GLU A 281 -2.04 -14.18 7.49
N PHE A 282 -2.05 -14.45 6.18
CA PHE A 282 -2.87 -13.74 5.22
C PHE A 282 -3.28 -14.62 4.05
N THR A 283 -4.56 -14.53 3.69
CA THR A 283 -5.11 -15.06 2.45
C THR A 283 -6.17 -14.08 1.96
N PHE A 284 -6.22 -13.84 0.66
CA PHE A 284 -7.26 -13.02 0.07
C PHE A 284 -8.59 -13.78 -0.03
N GLN A 285 -9.36 -13.76 1.04
CA GLN A 285 -10.55 -14.58 1.26
C GLN A 285 -11.64 -14.22 0.25
N LYS A 286 -12.02 -15.19 -0.59
CA LYS A 286 -13.12 -15.02 -1.54
C LYS A 286 -14.46 -14.73 -0.85
N GLU A 287 -14.71 -15.43 0.26
CA GLU A 287 -15.98 -15.40 0.99
C GLU A 287 -15.68 -15.16 2.48
N PRO A 288 -15.54 -13.89 2.89
CA PRO A 288 -15.24 -13.57 4.28
C PRO A 288 -16.46 -13.85 5.18
N ARG A 289 -16.22 -14.22 6.43
CA ARG A 289 -17.31 -14.44 7.41
C ARG A 289 -17.93 -13.10 7.88
N LYS A 290 -17.07 -12.11 8.12
CA LYS A 290 -17.39 -10.72 8.46
C LYS A 290 -16.66 -9.77 7.52
N TYR A 291 -17.20 -8.59 7.27
CA TYR A 291 -16.49 -7.56 6.52
C TYR A 291 -15.29 -7.07 7.32
N ASN A 292 -14.10 -7.19 6.74
CA ASN A 292 -12.88 -6.65 7.30
C ASN A 292 -12.12 -5.91 6.20
N PHE A 293 -12.25 -4.59 6.23
CA PHE A 293 -11.51 -3.68 5.35
C PHE A 293 -10.31 -3.05 6.06
N ASN A 294 -9.86 -3.60 7.20
CA ASN A 294 -8.54 -3.32 7.74
C ASN A 294 -7.47 -3.89 6.81
N ALA A 295 -6.23 -3.40 6.93
CA ALA A 295 -5.13 -3.82 6.09
C ALA A 295 -4.20 -4.77 6.84
N PHE A 296 -3.93 -5.92 6.25
CA PHE A 296 -2.82 -6.74 6.71
C PHE A 296 -1.52 -6.13 6.18
N VAL A 297 -0.48 -6.05 7.00
CA VAL A 297 0.78 -5.37 6.66
C VAL A 297 1.99 -6.24 7.03
N GLY A 298 2.74 -6.67 6.02
CA GLY A 298 3.97 -7.42 6.18
C GLY A 298 5.20 -6.64 5.72
N MET A 299 6.36 -7.12 6.13
CA MET A 299 7.65 -6.60 5.69
C MET A 299 8.70 -7.70 5.62
N ALA A 300 9.75 -7.48 4.83
CA ALA A 300 10.97 -8.28 4.80
C ALA A 300 12.19 -7.37 4.74
#